data_AF-A0A8J4EUU9-F1
#
_entry.id   AF-A0A8J4EUU9-F1
#
_cell.length_a   1.000
_cell.length_b   1.000
_cell.length_c   1.000
_cell.angle_alpha   90.00
_cell.angle_beta   90.00
_cell.angle_gamma   90.00
#
_symmetry.space_group_name_H-M   'P 1'
#
loop_
_entity.id
_entity.type
_entity.pdbx_description
1 polymer ?
#
loop_
_entity_poly.entity_id
_entity_poly.type
_entity_poly.pdbx_seq_one_letter_code
_entity_poly.pdbx_strand_id
1 'polypeptide(L)'
;MDLLNWHTSPQQKPANCLSRYVVTKHSWRGKYRRIMCITSDAIVTQNPESGMAITNTYAFSGDSDVESISIGTGNDAEGEFTINARQDKKSKFKPIKFTCSHRSRLLTDLFHSVAAAHLRGRCGVAQRLIGSPDHSPGYEWSGGQWRPTTLRVTGYGLELVDMEGTPTWRLDYCLMSSVAFAPLVPEPLPTTDGIAGGSGLSTTSAYGLAPTPEGPFAVFSRCSRAPRLLACRQRDGVLHYMAATAQQRLGLHIIADNTSGSFPSALLEAVARSERQAFGGPGEAPVAEWEVARLCPRYDAQPPLAALREPGMQARCRPAECLNPTAQQAAAATAAAAVSYSPGAHTVPRRLAVTRSWLLERNATTYDVEERRPLGSVSAVIRFAEEPGLLGVEWADGAAPSLYMAGAARDGVLASLLDMAQCASGRPVPVLPGFTPTGDPIVGSAAASLSCHGAIVTRDAETERWCIEQLVARARAAWPHLSNSGRMFYSADIEFSSISPAPSTLAAATLPTSPRQHQQLAKADA
;
A
#
# COMPACT_ATOMS: atom_id res chain seq x y z
N MET A 1 25.82 0.37 43.55
CA MET A 1 25.71 1.64 42.78
C MET A 1 25.09 1.28 41.45
N ASP A 2 23.78 1.50 41.34
CA ASP A 2 22.95 1.05 40.23
C ASP A 2 23.22 1.89 38.97
N LEU A 3 23.97 1.30 38.03
CA LEU A 3 24.28 1.87 36.69
C LEU A 3 23.30 1.40 35.60
N LEU A 4 22.15 0.81 35.98
CA LEU A 4 21.22 0.13 35.06
C LEU A 4 19.86 0.83 34.88
N ASN A 5 19.62 1.98 35.49
CA ASN A 5 18.44 2.79 35.20
C ASN A 5 18.65 3.64 33.93
N TRP A 6 18.63 2.98 32.77
CA TRP A 6 18.41 3.67 31.51
C TRP A 6 16.97 4.21 31.53
N HIS A 7 16.84 5.51 31.75
CA HIS A 7 15.58 6.23 31.70
C HIS A 7 14.76 5.80 30.47
N THR A 8 13.49 5.47 30.71
CA THR A 8 12.46 5.12 29.74
C THR A 8 12.64 5.87 28.42
N SER A 9 13.00 5.14 27.36
CA SER A 9 12.88 5.64 26.00
C SER A 9 11.45 6.18 25.82
N PRO A 10 11.26 7.45 25.40
CA PRO A 10 9.92 7.94 25.10
C PRO A 10 9.27 6.97 24.11
N GLN A 11 8.05 6.51 24.38
CA GLN A 11 7.33 5.63 23.46
C GLN A 11 7.20 6.34 22.12
N GLN A 12 8.08 6.02 21.17
CA GLN A 12 8.17 6.68 19.86
C GLN A 12 6.90 6.48 19.04
N LYS A 13 6.11 5.45 19.38
CA LYS A 13 4.86 5.08 18.76
C LYS A 13 3.83 4.74 19.85
N PRO A 14 2.61 5.30 19.81
CA PRO A 14 1.55 4.91 20.73
C PRO A 14 1.23 3.42 20.61
N ALA A 15 0.73 2.82 21.69
CA ALA A 15 0.28 1.43 21.65
C ALA A 15 -0.81 1.24 20.57
N ASN A 16 -0.76 0.11 19.86
CA ASN A 16 -1.72 -0.24 18.80
C ASN A 16 -1.82 0.79 17.66
N CYS A 17 -0.77 1.59 17.42
CA CYS A 17 -0.74 2.52 16.29
C CYS A 17 -0.58 1.77 14.96
N LEU A 18 -1.54 2.02 14.07
CA LEU A 18 -1.70 1.37 12.77
C LEU A 18 -1.05 2.18 11.66
N SER A 19 -1.19 3.50 11.72
CA SER A 19 -0.59 4.41 10.75
C SER A 19 -0.27 5.78 11.34
N ARG A 20 0.64 6.48 10.69
CA ARG A 20 1.15 7.79 11.09
C ARG A 20 1.18 8.74 9.90
N TYR A 21 0.89 10.00 10.16
CA TYR A 21 0.85 11.03 9.13
C TYR A 21 1.43 12.32 9.65
N VAL A 22 2.22 13.01 8.83
CA VAL A 22 2.56 14.41 9.10
C VAL A 22 1.30 15.24 8.88
N VAL A 23 0.93 16.00 9.90
CA VAL A 23 -0.18 16.95 9.83
C VAL A 23 0.26 18.32 10.34
N THR A 24 -0.40 19.37 9.86
CA THR A 24 -0.31 20.70 10.45
C THR A 24 -1.59 20.96 11.25
N LYS A 25 -1.48 21.08 12.57
CA LYS A 25 -2.56 21.50 13.46
C LYS A 25 -2.68 23.03 13.41
N HIS A 26 -3.87 23.53 13.13
CA HIS A 26 -4.17 24.97 13.12
C HIS A 26 -4.80 25.35 14.45
N SER A 27 -4.26 26.38 15.10
CA SER A 27 -4.78 26.88 16.37
C SER A 27 -4.66 28.40 16.43
N TRP A 28 -5.29 29.01 17.43
CA TRP A 28 -5.17 30.45 17.68
C TRP A 28 -3.73 30.89 17.98
N ARG A 29 -2.88 29.99 18.48
CA ARG A 29 -1.46 30.27 18.75
C ARG A 29 -0.56 30.13 17.51
N GLY A 30 -1.12 29.68 16.38
CA GLY A 30 -0.40 29.43 15.15
C GLY A 30 -0.59 28.02 14.60
N LYS A 31 0.22 27.71 13.58
CA LYS A 31 0.25 26.43 12.87
C LYS A 31 1.40 25.59 13.39
N TYR A 32 1.12 24.35 13.75
CA TYR A 32 2.11 23.45 14.34
C TYR A 32 2.16 22.13 13.60
N ARG A 33 3.38 21.68 13.29
CA ARG A 33 3.59 20.35 12.74
C ARG A 33 3.44 19.29 13.83
N ARG A 34 2.68 18.23 13.54
CA ARG A 34 2.43 17.09 14.43
C ARG A 34 2.49 15.79 13.65
N ILE A 35 2.78 14.70 14.35
CA ILE A 35 2.57 13.35 13.83
C ILE A 35 1.21 12.87 14.34
N MET A 36 0.23 12.74 13.44
CA MET A 36 -1.06 12.15 13.75
C MET A 36 -0.96 10.64 13.60
N CYS A 37 -1.16 9.91 14.70
CA CYS A 37 -1.18 8.47 14.77
C CYS A 37 -2.64 8.00 14.83
N ILE A 38 -2.99 7.06 13.96
CA ILE A 38 -4.27 6.34 14.00
C ILE A 38 -4.02 5.05 14.76
N THR A 39 -4.74 4.82 15.86
CA THR A 39 -4.73 3.55 16.59
C THR A 39 -6.02 2.78 16.30
N SER A 40 -6.17 1.59 16.86
CA SER A 40 -7.41 0.81 16.75
C SER A 40 -8.62 1.44 17.47
N ASP A 41 -8.40 2.45 18.32
CA ASP A 41 -9.38 3.00 19.25
C ASP A 41 -9.36 4.52 19.41
N ALA A 42 -8.31 5.21 18.95
CA ALA A 42 -8.09 6.63 19.16
C ALA A 42 -7.27 7.31 18.04
N ILE A 43 -7.35 8.64 18.02
CA ILE A 43 -6.46 9.53 17.27
C ILE A 43 -5.46 10.12 18.27
N VAL A 44 -4.17 9.89 18.05
CA VAL A 44 -3.11 10.43 18.91
C VAL A 44 -2.27 11.43 18.12
N THR A 45 -1.90 12.55 18.73
CA THR A 45 -1.01 13.53 18.09
C THR A 45 0.29 13.64 18.87
N GLN A 46 1.43 13.42 18.22
CA GLN A 46 2.75 13.55 18.81
C GLN A 46 3.45 14.83 18.31
N ASN A 47 4.29 15.40 19.15
CA ASN A 47 5.16 16.52 18.76
C ASN A 47 6.52 15.98 18.27
N PRO A 48 6.85 16.17 16.97
CA PRO A 48 8.12 15.70 16.44
C PRO A 48 9.34 16.39 17.06
N GLU A 49 9.21 17.66 17.45
CA GLU A 49 10.31 18.45 18.03
C GLU A 49 10.65 18.06 19.48
N SER A 50 9.69 17.50 20.22
CA SER A 50 9.87 17.07 21.60
C SER A 50 9.94 15.55 21.71
N GLY A 51 10.78 14.91 20.88
CA GLY A 51 11.08 13.48 20.98
C GLY A 51 9.85 12.57 20.83
N MET A 52 8.88 12.94 19.99
CA MET A 52 7.62 12.20 19.77
C MET A 52 6.70 12.11 20.99
N ALA A 53 6.81 13.06 21.93
CA ALA A 53 5.90 13.14 23.06
C ALA A 53 4.45 13.28 22.60
N ILE A 54 3.55 12.50 23.21
CA ILE A 54 2.11 12.59 22.99
C ILE A 54 1.62 13.96 23.48
N THR A 55 0.91 14.67 22.61
CA THR A 55 0.33 15.99 22.90
C THR A 55 -1.17 15.94 23.15
N ASN A 56 -1.90 15.08 22.42
CA ASN A 56 -3.33 14.86 22.62
C ASN A 56 -3.70 13.43 22.21
N THR A 57 -4.73 12.89 22.86
CA THR A 57 -5.38 11.62 22.53
C THR A 57 -6.88 11.85 22.47
N TYR A 58 -7.52 11.40 21.39
CA TYR A 58 -8.96 11.51 21.19
C TYR A 58 -9.51 10.12 20.91
N ALA A 59 -10.14 9.48 21.90
CA ALA A 59 -10.77 8.18 21.71
C ALA A 59 -11.97 8.31 20.77
N PHE A 60 -12.13 7.39 19.81
CA PHE A 60 -13.38 7.24 19.05
C PHE A 60 -14.16 5.99 19.46
N SER A 61 -13.53 5.10 20.24
CA SER A 61 -14.19 3.95 20.87
C SER A 61 -14.61 4.25 22.31
N GLY A 62 -15.54 3.45 22.85
CA GLY A 62 -16.15 3.64 24.16
C GLY A 62 -16.93 4.95 24.25
N ASP A 63 -16.71 5.68 25.34
CA ASP A 63 -17.16 7.07 25.48
C ASP A 63 -16.30 7.97 24.59
N SER A 64 -16.75 8.20 23.35
CA SER A 64 -15.98 8.89 22.32
C SER A 64 -15.64 10.34 22.70
N ASP A 65 -14.40 10.75 22.47
CA ASP A 65 -13.93 12.14 22.48
C ASP A 65 -14.07 12.83 21.12
N VAL A 66 -14.42 12.08 20.08
CA VAL A 66 -14.66 12.57 18.73
C VAL A 66 -16.17 12.56 18.46
N GLU A 67 -16.71 13.70 18.03
CA GLU A 67 -18.13 13.84 17.69
C GLU A 67 -18.36 13.73 16.19
N SER A 68 -17.56 14.44 15.40
CA SER A 68 -17.69 14.48 13.94
C SER A 68 -16.35 14.84 13.27
N ILE A 69 -16.24 14.45 12.01
CA ILE A 69 -15.12 14.79 11.13
C ILE A 69 -15.72 15.42 9.87
N SER A 70 -15.20 16.57 9.48
CA SER A 70 -15.62 17.28 8.27
C SER A 70 -14.43 17.67 7.41
N ILE A 71 -14.63 17.66 6.10
CA ILE A 71 -13.67 18.19 5.13
C ILE A 71 -13.93 19.70 5.00
N GLY A 72 -12.86 20.50 4.97
CA GLY A 72 -13.00 21.94 4.76
C GLY A 72 -13.53 22.25 3.36
N THR A 73 -14.13 23.43 3.15
CA THR A 73 -14.58 23.90 1.83
C THR A 73 -13.44 24.38 0.92
N GLY A 74 -12.19 24.27 1.39
CA GLY A 74 -10.99 24.63 0.63
C GLY A 74 -10.71 23.64 -0.50
N ASN A 75 -9.84 24.04 -1.43
CA ASN A 75 -9.44 23.19 -2.56
C ASN A 75 -8.81 21.88 -2.05
N ASP A 76 -9.07 20.74 -2.71
CA ASP A 76 -8.54 19.42 -2.30
C ASP A 76 -7.00 19.41 -2.19
N ALA A 77 -6.34 20.29 -2.96
CA ALA A 77 -4.91 20.53 -2.91
C ALA A 77 -4.38 20.97 -1.52
N GLU A 78 -5.21 21.58 -0.68
CA GLU A 78 -4.81 22.04 0.65
C GLU A 78 -4.94 20.95 1.72
N GLY A 79 -5.62 19.83 1.44
CA GLY A 79 -5.72 18.69 2.35
C GLY A 79 -6.29 19.04 3.75
N GLU A 80 -7.13 20.08 3.85
CA GLU A 80 -7.71 20.53 5.11
C GLU A 80 -8.87 19.62 5.56
N PHE A 81 -8.93 19.34 6.86
CA PHE A 81 -10.06 18.69 7.53
C PHE A 81 -10.18 19.16 8.98
N THR A 82 -11.37 19.03 9.57
CA THR A 82 -11.67 19.40 10.95
C THR A 82 -12.17 18.20 11.72
N ILE A 83 -11.60 17.99 12.91
CA ILE A 83 -12.10 17.02 13.89
C ILE A 83 -12.78 17.81 15.00
N ASN A 84 -14.09 17.58 15.20
CA ASN A 84 -14.80 18.07 16.37
C ASN A 84 -14.55 17.11 17.53
N ALA A 85 -13.71 17.53 18.46
CA ALA A 85 -13.28 16.69 19.58
C ALA A 85 -13.26 17.46 20.91
N ARG A 86 -13.30 16.71 22.01
CA ARG A 86 -13.14 17.22 23.37
C ARG A 86 -11.86 16.68 23.99
N GLN A 87 -11.27 17.43 24.91
CA GLN A 87 -10.05 17.00 25.61
C GLN A 87 -10.36 16.37 26.98
N ASP A 88 -11.49 16.76 27.57
CA ASP A 88 -12.04 16.23 28.81
C ASP A 88 -13.49 15.79 28.57
N LYS A 89 -13.93 14.69 29.16
CA LYS A 89 -15.28 14.14 29.03
C LYS A 89 -16.37 15.16 29.40
N LYS A 90 -16.07 16.05 30.35
CA LYS A 90 -16.99 17.12 30.79
C LYS A 90 -16.99 18.35 29.86
N SER A 91 -16.00 18.46 28.98
CA SER A 91 -15.86 19.62 28.10
C SER A 91 -16.72 19.49 26.84
N LYS A 92 -17.15 20.65 26.32
CA LYS A 92 -17.84 20.71 25.02
C LYS A 92 -16.89 20.30 23.89
N PHE A 93 -17.42 19.64 22.86
CA PHE A 93 -16.70 19.38 21.63
C PHE A 93 -16.31 20.71 20.96
N LYS A 94 -15.08 20.79 20.47
CA LYS A 94 -14.53 21.95 19.78
C LYS A 94 -13.94 21.54 18.43
N PRO A 95 -14.08 22.38 17.39
CA PRO A 95 -13.43 22.13 16.11
C PRO A 95 -11.92 22.27 16.23
N ILE A 96 -11.19 21.25 15.77
CA ILE A 96 -9.74 21.25 15.65
C ILE A 96 -9.40 21.04 14.18
N LYS A 97 -8.84 22.08 13.56
CA LYS A 97 -8.50 22.09 12.14
C LYS A 97 -7.10 21.52 11.91
N PHE A 98 -6.97 20.67 10.89
CA PHE A 98 -5.73 20.05 10.46
C PHE A 98 -5.57 20.15 8.94
N THR A 99 -4.32 20.14 8.48
CA THR A 99 -3.94 19.98 7.07
C THR A 99 -3.01 18.79 6.92
N CYS A 100 -3.25 17.95 5.91
CA CYS A 100 -2.41 16.80 5.56
C CYS A 100 -2.35 16.62 4.04
N SER A 101 -1.14 16.52 3.47
CA SER A 101 -0.96 16.23 2.03
C SER A 101 -1.54 14.86 1.62
N HIS A 102 -1.65 13.93 2.57
CA HIS A 102 -2.22 12.60 2.38
C HIS A 102 -3.58 12.45 3.08
N ARG A 103 -4.37 13.54 3.17
CA ARG A 103 -5.68 13.57 3.86
C ARG A 103 -6.56 12.36 3.54
N SER A 104 -6.73 12.03 2.27
CA SER A 104 -7.60 10.92 1.84
C SER A 104 -7.15 9.58 2.42
N ARG A 105 -5.84 9.29 2.39
CA ARG A 105 -5.27 8.05 2.95
C ARG A 105 -5.36 8.02 4.48
N LEU A 106 -5.06 9.14 5.14
CA LEU A 106 -5.23 9.30 6.59
C LEU A 106 -6.66 9.00 7.04
N LEU A 107 -7.64 9.60 6.37
CA LEU A 107 -9.05 9.42 6.69
C LEU A 107 -9.54 8.00 6.34
N THR A 108 -9.07 7.39 5.25
CA THR A 108 -9.34 5.98 4.96
C THR A 108 -8.89 5.08 6.12
N ASP A 109 -7.65 5.20 6.60
CA ASP A 109 -7.15 4.38 7.71
C ASP A 109 -7.92 4.62 9.02
N LEU A 110 -8.27 5.87 9.30
CA LEU A 110 -9.11 6.22 10.45
C LEU A 110 -10.49 5.59 10.34
N PHE A 111 -11.12 5.65 9.17
CA PHE A 111 -12.46 5.11 8.95
C PHE A 111 -12.49 3.58 8.97
N HIS A 112 -11.43 2.91 8.49
CA HIS A 112 -11.26 1.48 8.71
C HIS A 112 -11.19 1.14 10.20
N SER A 113 -10.46 1.93 10.99
CA SER A 113 -10.33 1.72 12.43
C SER A 113 -11.66 1.95 13.16
N VAL A 114 -12.40 2.98 12.79
CA VAL A 114 -13.75 3.28 13.30
C VAL A 114 -14.74 2.17 12.93
N ALA A 115 -14.75 1.71 11.67
CA ALA A 115 -15.62 0.63 11.22
C ALA A 115 -15.34 -0.67 11.97
N ALA A 116 -14.07 -1.02 12.14
CA ALA A 116 -13.68 -2.21 12.88
C ALA A 116 -13.97 -2.13 14.38
N ALA A 117 -13.89 -0.94 14.98
CA ALA A 117 -14.34 -0.72 16.35
C ALA A 117 -15.86 -0.82 16.47
N HIS A 118 -16.60 -0.36 15.45
CA HIS A 118 -18.06 -0.46 15.39
C HIS A 118 -18.55 -1.90 15.31
N LEU A 119 -17.96 -2.71 14.43
CA LEU A 119 -18.27 -4.14 14.29
C LEU A 119 -18.07 -4.92 15.59
N ARG A 120 -17.12 -4.50 16.43
CA ARG A 120 -16.89 -5.07 17.77
C ARG A 120 -17.79 -4.48 18.87
N GLY A 121 -18.77 -3.64 18.52
CA GLY A 121 -19.64 -2.95 19.48
C GLY A 121 -18.94 -1.88 20.32
N ARG A 122 -17.72 -1.46 19.94
CA ARG A 122 -16.90 -0.52 20.71
C ARG A 122 -17.00 0.92 20.23
N CYS A 123 -17.62 1.22 19.09
CA CYS A 123 -17.71 2.59 18.57
C CYS A 123 -19.17 2.99 18.28
N GLY A 124 -19.79 3.71 19.22
CA GLY A 124 -21.16 4.21 19.08
C GLY A 124 -21.30 5.45 18.19
N VAL A 125 -20.20 6.14 17.87
CA VAL A 125 -20.20 7.33 16.99
C VAL A 125 -19.97 6.99 15.52
N ALA A 126 -19.80 5.71 15.17
CA ALA A 126 -19.33 5.32 13.84
C ALA A 126 -20.16 5.92 12.70
N GLN A 127 -21.49 5.78 12.74
CA GLN A 127 -22.37 6.33 11.71
C GLN A 127 -22.23 7.85 11.52
N ARG A 128 -21.91 8.61 12.58
CA ARG A 128 -21.64 10.05 12.49
C ARG A 128 -20.31 10.33 11.79
N LEU A 129 -19.28 9.54 12.10
CA LEU A 129 -17.93 9.71 11.56
C LEU A 129 -17.83 9.26 10.10
N ILE A 130 -18.27 8.03 9.81
CA ILE A 130 -18.06 7.37 8.51
C ILE A 130 -19.33 7.30 7.63
N GLY A 131 -20.49 7.71 8.16
CA GLY A 131 -21.77 7.54 7.48
C GLY A 131 -22.39 6.16 7.70
N SER A 132 -23.66 6.00 7.31
CA SER A 132 -24.29 4.68 7.21
C SER A 132 -23.95 4.08 5.85
N PRO A 133 -23.46 2.83 5.78
CA PRO A 133 -23.20 2.19 4.51
C PRO A 133 -24.51 1.98 3.74
N ASP A 134 -24.48 2.20 2.43
CA ASP A 134 -25.58 1.87 1.54
C ASP A 134 -25.38 0.46 0.98
N HIS A 135 -26.47 -0.33 0.96
CA HIS A 135 -26.46 -1.72 0.54
C HIS A 135 -27.33 -1.87 -0.69
N SER A 136 -26.74 -2.29 -1.80
CA SER A 136 -27.44 -2.52 -3.06
C SER A 136 -27.25 -3.96 -3.52
N PRO A 137 -28.33 -4.73 -3.72
CA PRO A 137 -28.23 -6.04 -4.37
C PRO A 137 -27.62 -5.89 -5.76
N GLY A 138 -26.70 -6.79 -6.10
CA GLY A 138 -26.04 -6.76 -7.39
C GLY A 138 -25.37 -8.08 -7.75
N TYR A 139 -24.47 -8.00 -8.72
CA TYR A 139 -23.77 -9.12 -9.30
C TYR A 139 -22.34 -8.73 -9.61
N GLU A 140 -21.41 -9.67 -9.43
CA GLU A 140 -20.04 -9.56 -9.93
C GLU A 140 -19.82 -10.55 -11.07
N TRP A 141 -19.04 -10.14 -12.06
CA TRP A 141 -18.55 -11.05 -13.08
C TRP A 141 -17.32 -11.78 -12.57
N SER A 142 -17.41 -13.10 -12.40
CA SER A 142 -16.32 -13.91 -11.87
C SER A 142 -16.37 -15.33 -12.41
N GLY A 143 -15.25 -15.80 -12.97
CA GLY A 143 -15.14 -17.14 -13.52
C GLY A 143 -16.04 -17.41 -14.73
N GLY A 144 -16.25 -16.40 -15.58
CA GLY A 144 -17.07 -16.53 -16.79
C GLY A 144 -18.58 -16.53 -16.53
N GLN A 145 -19.03 -16.17 -15.32
CA GLN A 145 -20.45 -16.09 -14.97
C GLN A 145 -20.73 -14.91 -14.04
N TRP A 146 -21.96 -14.41 -14.07
CA TRP A 146 -22.47 -13.44 -13.10
C TRP A 146 -22.85 -14.13 -11.81
N ARG A 147 -22.25 -13.70 -10.69
CA ARG A 147 -22.50 -14.23 -9.35
C ARG A 147 -23.24 -13.19 -8.50
N PRO A 148 -24.34 -13.55 -7.82
CA PRO A 148 -25.02 -12.64 -6.91
C PRO A 148 -24.09 -12.17 -5.78
N THR A 149 -24.16 -10.90 -5.44
CA THR A 149 -23.43 -10.28 -4.31
C THR A 149 -24.20 -9.07 -3.81
N THR A 150 -23.79 -8.49 -2.68
CA THR A 150 -24.29 -7.20 -2.23
C THR A 150 -23.17 -6.17 -2.33
N LEU A 151 -23.43 -5.08 -3.05
CA LEU A 151 -22.54 -3.94 -3.10
C LEU A 151 -22.78 -3.11 -1.84
N ARG A 152 -21.72 -2.84 -1.09
CA ARG A 152 -21.76 -2.02 0.11
C ARG A 152 -20.90 -0.78 -0.09
N VAL A 153 -21.54 0.37 -0.26
CA VAL A 153 -20.87 1.67 -0.41
C VAL A 153 -20.63 2.24 0.98
N THR A 154 -19.36 2.45 1.34
CA THR A 154 -18.95 2.95 2.66
C THR A 154 -18.35 4.35 2.56
N GLY A 155 -18.09 4.99 3.71
CA GLY A 155 -17.39 6.28 3.78
C GLY A 155 -15.95 6.28 3.27
N TYR A 156 -15.36 5.12 3.01
CA TYR A 156 -13.95 4.97 2.63
C TYR A 156 -13.72 4.17 1.34
N GLY A 157 -14.73 3.45 0.85
CA GLY A 157 -14.58 2.60 -0.33
C GLY A 157 -15.85 1.83 -0.71
N LEU A 158 -15.71 1.00 -1.74
CA LEU A 158 -16.70 0.04 -2.18
C LEU A 158 -16.32 -1.37 -1.69
N GLU A 159 -17.28 -2.10 -1.15
CA GLU A 159 -17.11 -3.49 -0.74
C GLU A 159 -18.11 -4.38 -1.46
N LEU A 160 -17.70 -5.61 -1.76
CA LEU A 160 -18.62 -6.70 -2.06
C LEU A 160 -18.73 -7.57 -0.83
N VAL A 161 -19.94 -7.90 -0.45
CA VAL A 161 -20.20 -8.77 0.70
C VAL A 161 -20.97 -10.02 0.28
N ASP A 162 -20.69 -11.12 0.97
CA ASP A 162 -21.45 -12.36 0.88
C ASP A 162 -22.80 -12.27 1.61
N MET A 163 -23.53 -13.38 1.67
CA MET A 163 -24.86 -13.45 2.28
C MET A 163 -24.78 -13.28 3.81
N GLU A 164 -23.64 -13.61 4.40
CA GLU A 164 -23.33 -13.47 5.81
C GLU A 164 -22.93 -12.02 6.18
N GLY A 165 -22.75 -11.15 5.18
CA GLY A 165 -22.35 -9.75 5.36
C GLY A 165 -20.84 -9.55 5.50
N THR A 166 -20.06 -10.60 5.24
CA THR A 166 -18.59 -10.61 5.27
C THR A 166 -18.05 -10.04 3.96
N PRO A 167 -17.12 -9.08 4.00
CA PRO A 167 -16.44 -8.58 2.80
C PRO A 167 -15.67 -9.67 2.06
N THR A 168 -16.05 -9.95 0.81
CA THR A 168 -15.32 -10.82 -0.12
C THR A 168 -14.32 -10.02 -0.97
N TRP A 169 -14.56 -8.73 -1.15
CA TRP A 169 -13.68 -7.80 -1.84
C TRP A 169 -13.88 -6.37 -1.33
N ARG A 170 -12.81 -5.56 -1.35
CA ARG A 170 -12.84 -4.13 -1.03
C ARG A 170 -11.96 -3.34 -1.98
N LEU A 171 -12.41 -2.14 -2.35
CA LEU A 171 -11.60 -1.11 -2.99
C LEU A 171 -11.81 0.23 -2.29
N ASP A 172 -10.76 0.72 -1.63
CA ASP A 172 -10.76 2.05 -1.04
C ASP A 172 -10.76 3.14 -2.12
N TYR A 173 -11.49 4.22 -1.90
CA TYR A 173 -11.56 5.34 -2.85
C TYR A 173 -10.18 5.94 -3.16
N CYS A 174 -9.28 5.97 -2.17
CA CYS A 174 -7.92 6.49 -2.37
C CYS A 174 -7.05 5.60 -3.29
N LEU A 175 -7.47 4.36 -3.55
CA LEU A 175 -6.82 3.39 -4.44
C LEU A 175 -7.56 3.24 -5.80
N MET A 176 -8.65 3.97 -6.03
CA MET A 176 -9.33 3.99 -7.33
C MET A 176 -8.47 4.69 -8.39
N SER A 177 -8.54 4.19 -9.62
CA SER A 177 -7.81 4.74 -10.76
C SER A 177 -8.26 6.17 -11.10
N SER A 178 -7.54 6.88 -11.97
CA SER A 178 -7.92 8.24 -12.39
C SER A 178 -9.31 8.28 -13.01
N VAL A 179 -9.70 7.21 -13.72
CA VAL A 179 -11.09 6.89 -14.06
C VAL A 179 -11.53 5.78 -13.13
N ALA A 180 -12.39 6.07 -12.16
CA ALA A 180 -12.72 5.10 -11.12
C ALA A 180 -13.75 4.08 -11.57
N PHE A 181 -14.71 4.49 -12.39
CA PHE A 181 -15.69 3.58 -12.97
C PHE A 181 -16.14 4.00 -14.35
N ALA A 182 -16.62 3.06 -15.15
CA ALA A 182 -17.19 3.29 -16.47
C ALA A 182 -18.52 2.51 -16.59
N PRO A 183 -19.67 3.19 -16.70
CA PRO A 183 -20.91 2.54 -17.11
C PRO A 183 -20.73 1.88 -18.48
N LEU A 184 -21.18 0.64 -18.63
CA LEU A 184 -21.06 -0.14 -19.85
C LEU A 184 -22.43 -0.37 -20.48
N VAL A 185 -22.44 -0.48 -21.80
CA VAL A 185 -23.65 -0.83 -22.55
C VAL A 185 -23.85 -2.35 -22.45
N PRO A 186 -25.08 -2.85 -22.23
CA PRO A 186 -25.36 -4.28 -22.29
C PRO A 186 -24.92 -4.90 -23.61
N GLU A 187 -24.42 -6.15 -23.58
CA GLU A 187 -24.09 -6.88 -24.81
C GLU A 187 -25.31 -6.95 -25.75
N PRO A 188 -25.11 -6.78 -27.07
CA PRO A 188 -26.17 -7.01 -28.04
C PRO A 188 -26.65 -8.45 -27.97
N LEU A 189 -27.97 -8.64 -28.02
CA LEU A 189 -28.57 -9.97 -28.11
C LEU A 189 -28.04 -10.69 -29.36
N PRO A 190 -27.67 -11.98 -29.28
CA PRO A 190 -27.27 -12.73 -30.46
C PRO A 190 -28.44 -12.75 -31.46
N THR A 191 -28.22 -12.21 -32.66
CA THR A 191 -29.19 -12.26 -33.75
C THR A 191 -29.30 -13.69 -34.27
N THR A 192 -30.50 -14.28 -34.13
CA THR A 192 -30.83 -15.63 -34.60
C THR A 192 -31.09 -15.68 -36.12
N ASP A 193 -30.44 -14.84 -36.91
CA ASP A 193 -30.63 -14.80 -38.36
C ASP A 193 -29.47 -15.50 -39.08
N GLY A 194 -29.66 -16.79 -39.37
CA GLY A 194 -28.85 -17.51 -40.37
C GLY A 194 -28.35 -18.89 -39.95
N ILE A 195 -29.25 -19.87 -39.84
CA ILE A 195 -28.86 -21.28 -40.03
C ILE A 195 -28.54 -21.46 -41.52
N ALA A 196 -27.27 -21.47 -41.89
CA ALA A 196 -26.72 -22.34 -42.94
C ALA A 196 -25.20 -22.13 -43.12
N GLY A 197 -24.42 -23.14 -42.75
CA GLY A 197 -23.17 -23.49 -43.43
C GLY A 197 -21.96 -22.57 -43.19
N GLY A 198 -21.22 -22.82 -42.12
CA GLY A 198 -19.86 -22.30 -41.99
C GLY A 198 -19.31 -22.47 -40.59
N SER A 199 -18.35 -23.39 -40.43
CA SER A 199 -17.54 -23.56 -39.22
C SER A 199 -16.75 -22.28 -38.93
N GLY A 200 -17.36 -21.36 -38.19
CA GLY A 200 -16.72 -20.17 -37.63
C GLY A 200 -17.26 -19.98 -36.22
N LEU A 201 -16.37 -20.00 -35.23
CA LEU A 201 -16.67 -19.71 -33.82
C LEU A 201 -17.49 -18.40 -33.74
N SER A 202 -18.76 -18.48 -33.36
CA SER A 202 -19.56 -17.29 -33.04
C SER A 202 -18.97 -16.67 -31.76
N THR A 203 -18.28 -15.54 -31.90
CA THR A 203 -17.64 -14.79 -30.80
C THR A 203 -18.61 -13.91 -30.01
N THR A 204 -19.91 -13.95 -30.30
CA THR A 204 -20.92 -13.18 -29.58
C THR A 204 -21.49 -13.97 -28.40
N SER A 205 -21.29 -13.42 -27.19
CA SER A 205 -21.79 -13.84 -25.87
C SER A 205 -20.93 -14.84 -25.05
N ALA A 206 -19.61 -14.63 -24.95
CA ALA A 206 -18.81 -15.25 -23.89
C ALA A 206 -19.08 -14.65 -22.48
N TYR A 207 -19.68 -13.44 -22.43
CA TYR A 207 -19.78 -12.63 -21.21
C TYR A 207 -21.17 -12.60 -20.55
N GLY A 208 -22.14 -13.33 -21.11
CA GLY A 208 -23.52 -13.39 -20.62
C GLY A 208 -24.25 -12.04 -20.63
N LEU A 209 -25.59 -12.06 -20.67
CA LEU A 209 -26.36 -10.83 -20.44
C LEU A 209 -26.22 -10.43 -18.97
N ALA A 210 -25.92 -9.15 -18.72
CA ALA A 210 -25.91 -8.64 -17.36
C ALA A 210 -27.30 -8.87 -16.72
N PRO A 211 -27.38 -9.28 -15.45
CA PRO A 211 -28.68 -9.64 -14.85
C PRO A 211 -29.60 -8.45 -14.56
N THR A 212 -29.16 -7.21 -14.87
CA THR A 212 -29.87 -5.97 -14.58
C THR A 212 -30.14 -5.17 -15.86
N PRO A 213 -31.32 -4.52 -15.97
CA PRO A 213 -31.69 -3.76 -17.17
C PRO A 213 -30.82 -2.52 -17.40
N GLU A 214 -30.21 -1.98 -16.35
CA GLU A 214 -29.30 -0.83 -16.41
C GLU A 214 -27.94 -1.18 -17.03
N GLY A 215 -27.63 -2.47 -17.19
CA GLY A 215 -26.35 -2.95 -17.68
C GLY A 215 -25.23 -2.90 -16.63
N PRO A 216 -24.06 -3.46 -16.98
CA PRO A 216 -22.94 -3.54 -16.06
C PRO A 216 -22.14 -2.22 -16.02
N PHE A 217 -21.18 -2.15 -15.11
CA PHE A 217 -20.17 -1.10 -15.05
C PHE A 217 -18.83 -1.70 -14.62
N ALA A 218 -17.76 -1.09 -15.11
CA ALA A 218 -16.40 -1.42 -14.72
C ALA A 218 -15.96 -0.55 -13.54
N VAL A 219 -15.26 -1.13 -12.57
CA VAL A 219 -14.58 -0.44 -11.48
C VAL A 219 -13.08 -0.64 -11.62
N PHE A 220 -12.33 0.46 -11.66
CA PHE A 220 -10.89 0.45 -11.89
C PHE A 220 -10.13 0.82 -10.62
N SER A 221 -9.14 0.00 -10.29
CA SER A 221 -8.17 0.29 -9.22
C SER A 221 -6.84 0.71 -9.83
N ARG A 222 -6.05 1.51 -9.09
CA ARG A 222 -4.64 1.77 -9.44
C ARG A 222 -3.76 0.53 -9.29
N CYS A 223 -4.18 -0.40 -8.43
CA CYS A 223 -3.40 -1.57 -8.04
C CYS A 223 -3.81 -2.83 -8.82
N SER A 224 -5.05 -2.89 -9.31
CA SER A 224 -5.58 -4.04 -10.05
C SER A 224 -5.40 -3.88 -11.55
N ARG A 225 -5.04 -4.98 -12.21
CA ARG A 225 -4.82 -5.10 -13.65
C ARG A 225 -6.10 -5.05 -14.48
N ALA A 226 -7.10 -5.86 -14.08
CA ALA A 226 -8.39 -5.92 -14.75
C ALA A 226 -9.42 -5.08 -13.98
N PRO A 227 -10.28 -4.32 -14.68
CA PRO A 227 -11.43 -3.73 -14.03
C PRO A 227 -12.33 -4.83 -13.47
N ARG A 228 -12.88 -4.57 -12.29
CA ARG A 228 -13.93 -5.43 -11.75
C ARG A 228 -15.24 -5.06 -12.43
N LEU A 229 -15.88 -6.02 -13.08
CA LEU A 229 -17.20 -5.82 -13.69
C LEU A 229 -18.29 -6.12 -12.67
N LEU A 230 -19.16 -5.15 -12.45
CA LEU A 230 -20.27 -5.22 -11.51
C LEU A 230 -21.57 -4.86 -12.23
N ALA A 231 -22.69 -5.31 -11.67
CA ALA A 231 -24.03 -4.92 -12.10
C ALA A 231 -24.91 -4.75 -10.86
N CYS A 232 -25.75 -3.72 -10.83
CA CYS A 232 -26.73 -3.51 -9.77
C CYS A 232 -27.95 -2.76 -10.31
N ARG A 233 -29.07 -2.87 -9.59
CA ARG A 233 -30.25 -2.04 -9.85
C ARG A 233 -29.96 -0.61 -9.44
N GLN A 234 -30.57 0.36 -10.12
CA GLN A 234 -30.33 1.79 -9.85
C GLN A 234 -28.84 2.17 -9.93
N ARG A 235 -28.10 1.55 -10.85
CA ARG A 235 -26.65 1.74 -11.08
C ARG A 235 -26.23 3.20 -10.94
N ASP A 236 -26.88 4.10 -11.67
CA ASP A 236 -26.48 5.51 -11.70
C ASP A 236 -26.68 6.20 -10.34
N GLY A 237 -27.68 5.78 -9.56
CA GLY A 237 -27.89 6.23 -8.19
C GLY A 237 -26.78 5.76 -7.25
N VAL A 238 -26.38 4.48 -7.34
CA VAL A 238 -25.26 3.92 -6.57
C VAL A 238 -23.95 4.62 -6.91
N LEU A 239 -23.68 4.85 -8.19
CA LEU A 239 -22.49 5.56 -8.66
C LEU A 239 -22.46 7.02 -8.18
N HIS A 240 -23.60 7.71 -8.24
CA HIS A 240 -23.72 9.08 -7.74
C HIS A 240 -23.52 9.13 -6.22
N TYR A 241 -24.14 8.21 -5.47
CA TYR A 241 -23.97 8.11 -4.03
C TYR A 241 -22.51 7.84 -3.63
N MET A 242 -21.83 6.95 -4.35
CA MET A 242 -20.42 6.64 -4.14
C MET A 242 -19.52 7.88 -4.36
N ALA A 243 -19.71 8.61 -5.46
CA ALA A 243 -18.97 9.83 -5.74
C ALA A 243 -19.23 10.94 -4.70
N ALA A 244 -20.50 11.14 -4.32
CA ALA A 244 -20.89 12.09 -3.29
C ALA A 244 -20.28 11.73 -1.92
N THR A 245 -20.29 10.45 -1.57
CA THR A 245 -19.72 9.94 -0.31
C THR A 245 -18.20 10.15 -0.27
N ALA A 246 -17.48 9.84 -1.34
CA ALA A 246 -16.04 10.06 -1.42
C ALA A 246 -15.66 11.54 -1.32
N GLN A 247 -16.41 12.43 -1.98
CA GLN A 247 -16.20 13.87 -1.89
C GLN A 247 -16.49 14.37 -0.47
N GLN A 248 -17.61 13.96 0.12
CA GLN A 248 -18.02 14.43 1.46
C GLN A 248 -17.10 13.92 2.57
N ARG A 249 -16.62 12.68 2.47
CA ARG A 249 -15.91 12.00 3.57
C ARG A 249 -14.39 12.06 3.46
N LEU A 250 -13.84 12.09 2.24
CA LEU A 250 -12.40 12.09 2.01
C LEU A 250 -11.92 13.35 1.25
N GLY A 251 -12.83 14.11 0.64
CA GLY A 251 -12.49 15.16 -0.33
C GLY A 251 -11.77 14.54 -1.51
N LEU A 252 -12.34 13.48 -2.08
CA LEU A 252 -11.86 12.82 -3.28
C LEU A 252 -12.91 12.93 -4.38
N HIS A 253 -12.51 13.54 -5.50
CA HIS A 253 -13.34 13.59 -6.68
C HIS A 253 -13.19 12.28 -7.47
N ILE A 254 -14.25 11.48 -7.50
CA ILE A 254 -14.31 10.23 -8.26
C ILE A 254 -14.77 10.53 -9.69
N ILE A 255 -13.95 10.18 -10.68
CA ILE A 255 -14.24 10.42 -12.10
C ILE A 255 -14.87 9.17 -12.71
N ALA A 256 -16.00 9.36 -13.40
CA ALA A 256 -16.69 8.35 -14.18
C ALA A 256 -16.41 8.56 -15.67
N ASP A 257 -16.13 7.49 -16.41
CA ASP A 257 -16.14 7.53 -17.88
C ASP A 257 -17.52 7.16 -18.40
N ASN A 258 -18.35 8.17 -18.63
CA ASN A 258 -19.69 8.03 -19.19
C ASN A 258 -19.69 8.08 -20.73
N THR A 259 -18.51 8.22 -21.35
CA THR A 259 -18.40 8.54 -22.79
C THR A 259 -18.01 7.34 -23.64
N SER A 260 -17.36 6.34 -23.05
CA SER A 260 -16.83 5.19 -23.79
C SER A 260 -17.91 4.34 -24.49
N GLY A 261 -19.13 4.26 -23.94
CA GLY A 261 -20.22 3.47 -24.52
C GLY A 261 -19.86 2.01 -24.81
N SER A 262 -18.81 1.49 -24.18
CA SER A 262 -18.20 0.21 -24.53
C SER A 262 -19.00 -0.95 -23.94
N PHE A 263 -19.04 -2.06 -24.67
CA PHE A 263 -19.54 -3.33 -24.17
C PHE A 263 -18.50 -4.01 -23.25
N PRO A 264 -18.91 -4.85 -22.29
CA PRO A 264 -18.00 -5.62 -21.44
C PRO A 264 -16.94 -6.41 -22.21
N SER A 265 -17.32 -7.09 -23.30
CA SER A 265 -16.39 -7.84 -24.15
C SER A 265 -15.28 -6.94 -24.71
N ALA A 266 -15.66 -5.83 -25.34
CA ALA A 266 -14.72 -4.89 -25.94
C ALA A 266 -13.72 -4.33 -24.92
N LEU A 267 -14.19 -4.00 -23.71
CA LEU A 267 -13.33 -3.52 -22.64
C LEU A 267 -12.31 -4.60 -22.20
N LEU A 268 -12.78 -5.82 -21.94
CA LEU A 268 -11.91 -6.90 -21.50
C LEU A 268 -10.95 -7.35 -22.60
N GLU A 269 -11.37 -7.34 -23.86
CA GLU A 269 -10.50 -7.58 -25.01
C GLU A 269 -9.44 -6.49 -25.17
N ALA A 270 -9.80 -5.23 -24.95
CA ALA A 270 -8.83 -4.13 -24.98
C ALA A 270 -7.79 -4.28 -23.87
N VAL A 271 -8.21 -4.68 -22.67
CA VAL A 271 -7.32 -5.02 -21.54
C VAL A 271 -6.40 -6.18 -21.93
N ALA A 272 -6.97 -7.29 -22.44
CA ALA A 272 -6.19 -8.45 -22.87
C ALA A 272 -5.20 -8.12 -24.02
N ARG A 273 -5.57 -7.23 -24.94
CA ARG A 273 -4.70 -6.77 -26.03
C ARG A 273 -3.54 -5.94 -25.50
N SER A 274 -3.82 -4.98 -24.61
CA SER A 274 -2.80 -4.16 -23.94
C SER A 274 -1.80 -5.04 -23.18
N GLU A 275 -2.29 -6.12 -22.57
CA GLU A 275 -1.45 -7.09 -21.88
C GLU A 275 -0.53 -7.87 -22.81
N ARG A 276 -1.07 -8.40 -23.92
CA ARG A 276 -0.25 -9.09 -24.93
C ARG A 276 0.84 -8.19 -25.49
N GLN A 277 0.54 -6.91 -25.69
CA GLN A 277 1.53 -5.92 -26.13
C GLN A 277 2.61 -5.69 -25.07
N ALA A 278 2.25 -5.64 -23.79
CA ALA A 278 3.22 -5.50 -22.70
C ALA A 278 4.17 -6.71 -22.56
N PHE A 279 3.70 -7.93 -22.80
CA PHE A 279 4.52 -9.15 -22.74
C PHE A 279 5.30 -9.44 -24.03
N GLY A 280 4.86 -8.91 -25.17
CA GLY A 280 5.51 -9.08 -26.47
C GLY A 280 6.74 -8.20 -26.68
N GLY A 281 7.06 -7.32 -25.71
CA GLY A 281 8.24 -6.46 -25.77
C GLY A 281 9.56 -7.27 -25.73
N PRO A 282 10.60 -6.85 -26.47
CA PRO A 282 11.90 -7.52 -26.44
C PRO A 282 12.47 -7.52 -25.01
N GLY A 283 12.79 -8.70 -24.48
CA GLY A 283 13.39 -8.86 -23.14
C GLY A 283 12.41 -9.04 -21.98
N GLU A 284 11.10 -9.18 -22.24
CA GLU A 284 10.08 -9.42 -21.21
C GLU A 284 9.81 -10.91 -20.88
N ALA A 285 10.67 -11.81 -21.37
CA ALA A 285 10.64 -13.20 -20.94
C ALA A 285 10.89 -13.29 -19.41
N PRO A 286 10.21 -14.21 -18.70
CA PRO A 286 10.47 -14.44 -17.28
C PRO A 286 11.95 -14.78 -17.07
N VAL A 287 12.62 -13.98 -16.23
CA VAL A 287 13.99 -14.23 -15.75
C VAL A 287 13.98 -15.44 -14.83
N ALA A 288 12.92 -15.57 -14.03
CA ALA A 288 12.70 -16.72 -13.16
C ALA A 288 11.22 -16.84 -12.77
N GLU A 289 10.84 -18.07 -12.40
CA GLU A 289 9.47 -18.42 -11.98
C GLU A 289 9.49 -19.37 -10.78
N TRP A 290 8.51 -19.22 -9.89
CA TRP A 290 8.31 -20.10 -8.74
C TRP A 290 6.84 -20.38 -8.49
N GLU A 291 6.55 -21.57 -7.97
CA GLU A 291 5.26 -21.86 -7.35
C GLU A 291 5.26 -21.33 -5.92
N VAL A 292 4.26 -20.52 -5.60
CA VAL A 292 4.09 -19.88 -4.28
C VAL A 292 2.63 -19.92 -3.87
N ALA A 293 2.37 -19.80 -2.57
CA ALA A 293 1.02 -19.57 -2.08
C ALA A 293 0.85 -18.08 -1.74
N ARG A 294 0.03 -17.35 -2.50
CA ARG A 294 -0.31 -15.95 -2.20
C ARG A 294 -1.24 -15.92 -0.99
N LEU A 295 -0.89 -15.15 0.04
CA LEU A 295 -1.80 -14.87 1.13
C LEU A 295 -2.84 -13.86 0.64
N CYS A 296 -4.12 -14.24 0.69
CA CYS A 296 -5.20 -13.31 0.40
C CYS A 296 -5.42 -12.35 1.57
N PRO A 297 -5.58 -11.03 1.30
CA PRO A 297 -6.03 -10.09 2.31
C PRO A 297 -7.38 -10.52 2.87
N ARG A 298 -7.50 -10.52 4.20
CA ARG A 298 -8.80 -10.60 4.87
C ARG A 298 -9.41 -9.22 4.92
N TYR A 299 -10.46 -9.00 4.13
CA TYR A 299 -11.14 -7.71 4.02
C TYR A 299 -12.07 -7.44 5.24
N ASP A 300 -12.50 -8.49 5.94
CA ASP A 300 -13.18 -8.47 7.22
C ASP A 300 -12.23 -8.17 8.39
N ALA A 301 -10.98 -8.64 8.29
CA ALA A 301 -9.93 -8.26 9.22
C ALA A 301 -9.54 -6.79 8.98
N GLN A 302 -9.15 -6.12 10.06
CA GLN A 302 -8.52 -4.81 9.94
C GLN A 302 -7.33 -4.90 8.95
N PRO A 303 -6.91 -3.78 8.31
CA PRO A 303 -5.62 -3.76 7.63
C PRO A 303 -4.57 -4.42 8.54
N PRO A 304 -3.55 -5.13 8.01
CA PRO A 304 -2.75 -6.17 8.68
C PRO A 304 -2.03 -5.84 10.00
N LEU A 305 -2.36 -4.73 10.66
CA LEU A 305 -1.74 -4.19 11.87
C LEU A 305 -2.67 -4.13 13.08
N ALA A 306 -3.96 -4.44 12.98
CA ALA A 306 -4.85 -4.39 14.15
C ALA A 306 -5.45 -5.74 14.60
N ALA A 307 -5.15 -6.81 13.86
CA ALA A 307 -5.19 -8.18 14.41
C ALA A 307 -4.09 -8.41 15.49
N LEU A 308 -3.24 -7.41 15.72
CA LEU A 308 -2.06 -7.44 16.59
C LEU A 308 -2.35 -7.42 18.11
N ARG A 309 -3.60 -7.34 18.58
CA ARG A 309 -3.92 -7.41 20.02
C ARG A 309 -5.44 -7.41 20.26
N GLU A 310 -6.06 -8.59 20.32
CA GLU A 310 -7.35 -8.71 21.01
C GLU A 310 -7.11 -8.70 22.54
N PRO A 311 -7.95 -8.01 23.34
CA PRO A 311 -7.73 -7.78 24.76
C PRO A 311 -8.22 -8.96 25.63
N GLY A 312 -7.78 -10.18 25.31
CA GLY A 312 -8.10 -11.39 26.07
C GLY A 312 -7.08 -11.79 27.14
N MET A 313 -5.89 -11.18 27.15
CA MET A 313 -4.79 -11.61 28.01
C MET A 313 -4.27 -10.46 28.87
N GLN A 314 -5.17 -9.82 29.62
CA GLN A 314 -4.78 -9.11 30.83
C GLN A 314 -4.53 -10.15 31.94
N ALA A 315 -3.30 -10.67 32.00
CA ALA A 315 -2.80 -11.31 33.19
C ALA A 315 -1.35 -10.85 33.45
N ARG A 316 -1.24 -9.89 34.38
CA ARG A 316 -0.02 -9.47 35.11
C ARG A 316 1.06 -8.75 34.32
N CYS A 317 0.81 -7.48 34.00
CA CYS A 317 1.90 -6.49 33.93
C CYS A 317 2.31 -6.11 35.37
N ARG A 318 3.47 -6.61 35.81
CA ARG A 318 4.28 -6.00 36.88
C ARG A 318 5.25 -4.98 36.26
N PRO A 319 5.86 -4.07 37.04
CA PRO A 319 6.63 -2.94 36.54
C PRO A 319 7.79 -3.35 35.64
N ALA A 320 8.04 -2.52 34.63
CA ALA A 320 9.01 -2.74 33.57
C ALA A 320 10.45 -2.79 34.06
N GLU A 321 11.00 -4.00 34.18
CA GLU A 321 12.44 -4.24 34.08
C GLU A 321 12.73 -4.82 32.69
N CYS A 322 13.67 -4.19 31.99
CA CYS A 322 14.42 -4.71 30.83
C CYS A 322 13.60 -5.51 29.79
N LEU A 323 12.83 -4.83 28.94
CA LEU A 323 12.40 -5.44 27.67
C LEU A 323 13.60 -5.49 26.71
N ASN A 324 14.22 -6.67 26.72
CA ASN A 324 15.25 -7.18 25.82
C ASN A 324 14.99 -6.89 24.31
N PRO A 325 16.03 -6.89 23.44
CA PRO A 325 15.87 -6.84 21.97
C PRO A 325 14.94 -7.94 21.42
N THR A 326 14.74 -9.00 22.19
CA THR A 326 13.75 -10.05 22.01
C THR A 326 12.31 -9.55 22.08
N ALA A 327 11.99 -8.42 22.72
CA ALA A 327 10.64 -7.85 22.80
C ALA A 327 10.25 -7.05 21.53
N GLN A 328 11.23 -6.44 20.87
CA GLN A 328 11.03 -5.75 19.60
C GLN A 328 11.03 -6.75 18.44
N GLN A 329 11.87 -7.79 18.54
CA GLN A 329 11.73 -9.02 17.75
C GLN A 329 10.42 -9.73 18.06
N ALA A 330 9.93 -9.77 19.30
CA ALA A 330 8.63 -10.35 19.62
C ALA A 330 7.49 -9.51 19.06
N ALA A 331 7.59 -8.18 18.97
CA ALA A 331 6.58 -7.35 18.32
C ALA A 331 6.56 -7.56 16.79
N ALA A 332 7.72 -7.74 16.16
CA ALA A 332 7.83 -8.12 14.74
C ALA A 332 7.38 -9.56 14.49
N ALA A 333 7.76 -10.50 15.37
CA ALA A 333 7.31 -11.89 15.39
C ALA A 333 5.82 -12.03 15.70
N THR A 334 5.25 -11.13 16.52
CA THR A 334 3.81 -11.08 16.82
C THR A 334 3.06 -10.38 15.69
N ALA A 335 3.69 -9.46 14.96
CA ALA A 335 3.15 -8.91 13.71
C ALA A 335 3.18 -9.94 12.59
N ALA A 336 4.26 -10.72 12.50
CA ALA A 336 4.35 -11.90 11.65
C ALA A 336 3.30 -12.93 12.09
N ALA A 337 3.15 -13.23 13.39
CA ALA A 337 2.14 -14.14 13.96
C ALA A 337 0.71 -13.60 13.99
N ALA A 338 0.48 -12.30 13.79
CA ALA A 338 -0.84 -11.73 13.54
C ALA A 338 -1.20 -11.78 12.04
N VAL A 339 -0.17 -11.89 11.20
CA VAL A 339 -0.27 -12.29 9.79
C VAL A 339 -0.35 -13.83 9.68
N SER A 340 0.17 -14.58 10.66
CA SER A 340 0.00 -16.03 10.81
C SER A 340 -1.27 -16.39 11.62
N TYR A 341 -2.30 -16.82 10.89
CA TYR A 341 -3.29 -17.80 11.36
C TYR A 341 -4.24 -17.43 12.51
N SER A 342 -5.42 -16.94 12.12
CA SER A 342 -6.64 -17.60 12.61
C SER A 342 -7.07 -18.67 11.59
N PRO A 343 -7.84 -19.70 11.97
CA PRO A 343 -8.43 -20.64 11.02
C PRO A 343 -9.21 -19.87 9.94
N GLY A 344 -8.87 -20.06 8.66
CA GLY A 344 -9.47 -19.33 7.53
C GLY A 344 -8.54 -18.41 6.72
N ALA A 345 -7.21 -18.47 6.90
CA ALA A 345 -6.27 -17.84 5.96
C ALA A 345 -6.32 -18.57 4.60
N HIS A 346 -7.13 -18.08 3.67
CA HIS A 346 -7.21 -18.61 2.31
C HIS A 346 -5.93 -18.23 1.57
N THR A 347 -4.94 -19.11 1.57
CA THR A 347 -3.82 -19.00 0.62
C THR A 347 -4.29 -19.50 -0.73
N VAL A 348 -3.93 -18.79 -1.80
CA VAL A 348 -4.27 -19.21 -3.16
C VAL A 348 -2.98 -19.57 -3.90
N PRO A 349 -2.91 -20.76 -4.52
CA PRO A 349 -1.73 -21.15 -5.29
C PRO A 349 -1.54 -20.22 -6.49
N ARG A 350 -0.32 -19.75 -6.66
CA ARG A 350 0.12 -18.84 -7.73
C ARG A 350 1.46 -19.27 -8.30
N ARG A 351 1.70 -18.93 -9.55
CA ARG A 351 3.04 -18.92 -10.16
C ARG A 351 3.54 -17.49 -10.20
N LEU A 352 4.57 -17.20 -9.42
CA LEU A 352 5.21 -15.90 -9.38
C LEU A 352 6.31 -15.86 -10.43
N ALA A 353 6.18 -15.00 -11.43
CA ALA A 353 7.15 -14.83 -12.49
C ALA A 353 7.73 -13.41 -12.46
N VAL A 354 9.05 -13.30 -12.53
CA VAL A 354 9.78 -12.02 -12.50
C VAL A 354 10.33 -11.78 -13.90
N THR A 355 9.93 -10.69 -14.55
CA THR A 355 10.49 -10.25 -15.83
C THR A 355 11.48 -9.10 -15.61
N ARG A 356 11.97 -8.47 -16.68
CA ARG A 356 12.82 -7.29 -16.54
C ARG A 356 12.10 -6.09 -15.93
N SER A 357 10.81 -5.95 -16.20
CA SER A 357 10.04 -4.77 -15.82
C SER A 357 8.87 -5.08 -14.89
N TRP A 358 8.46 -6.34 -14.75
CA TRP A 358 7.22 -6.72 -14.10
C TRP A 358 7.38 -7.88 -13.10
N LEU A 359 6.62 -7.78 -12.01
CA LEU A 359 6.25 -8.91 -11.17
C LEU A 359 4.88 -9.42 -11.63
N LEU A 360 4.81 -10.69 -11.99
CA LEU A 360 3.61 -11.33 -12.49
C LEU A 360 3.16 -12.41 -11.52
N GLU A 361 1.88 -12.39 -11.19
CA GLU A 361 1.21 -13.48 -10.50
C GLU A 361 0.30 -14.17 -11.48
N ARG A 362 0.55 -15.44 -11.71
CA ARG A 362 -0.28 -16.28 -12.56
C ARG A 362 -1.06 -17.28 -11.72
N ASN A 363 -2.24 -17.64 -12.20
CA ASN A 363 -2.97 -18.78 -11.71
C ASN A 363 -2.08 -20.03 -11.85
N ALA A 364 -1.97 -20.83 -10.79
CA ALA A 364 -1.10 -22.01 -10.81
C ALA A 364 -1.56 -23.08 -11.81
N THR A 365 -2.86 -23.14 -12.10
CA THR A 365 -3.45 -24.16 -12.97
C THR A 365 -3.68 -23.63 -14.39
N THR A 366 -4.31 -22.46 -14.53
CA THR A 366 -4.69 -21.93 -15.85
C THR A 366 -3.60 -21.10 -16.52
N TYR A 367 -2.54 -20.73 -15.78
CA TYR A 367 -1.47 -19.83 -16.22
C TYR A 367 -1.92 -18.41 -16.59
N ASP A 368 -3.21 -18.09 -16.40
CA ASP A 368 -3.73 -16.75 -16.59
C ASP A 368 -3.03 -15.80 -15.62
N VAL A 369 -2.67 -14.62 -16.11
CA VAL A 369 -2.09 -13.59 -15.26
C VAL A 369 -3.22 -12.99 -14.40
N GLU A 370 -3.09 -13.11 -13.09
CA GLU A 370 -4.06 -12.64 -12.08
C GLU A 370 -3.70 -11.21 -11.64
N GLU A 371 -2.42 -10.96 -11.34
CA GLU A 371 -1.90 -9.64 -10.98
C GLU A 371 -0.62 -9.35 -11.76
N ARG A 372 -0.41 -8.09 -12.15
CA ARG A 372 0.90 -7.60 -12.62
C ARG A 372 1.21 -6.31 -11.91
N ARG A 373 2.45 -6.15 -11.49
CA ARG A 373 2.93 -4.91 -10.86
C ARG A 373 4.29 -4.53 -11.43
N PRO A 374 4.53 -3.26 -11.75
CA PRO A 374 5.82 -2.83 -12.28
C PRO A 374 6.89 -3.00 -11.19
N LEU A 375 8.02 -3.62 -11.50
CA LEU A 375 9.11 -3.81 -10.54
C LEU A 375 9.70 -2.49 -10.06
N GLY A 376 9.65 -1.45 -10.90
CA GLY A 376 10.04 -0.10 -10.53
C GLY A 376 9.22 0.50 -9.38
N SER A 377 8.01 0.00 -9.10
CA SER A 377 7.18 0.44 -7.98
C SER A 377 7.42 -0.33 -6.68
N VAL A 378 8.34 -1.30 -6.65
CA VAL A 378 8.71 -1.99 -5.40
C VAL A 378 9.42 -1.01 -4.47
N SER A 379 8.81 -0.74 -3.32
CA SER A 379 9.38 0.12 -2.29
C SER A 379 10.38 -0.64 -1.43
N ALA A 380 10.03 -1.86 -1.02
CA ALA A 380 10.86 -2.72 -0.19
C ALA A 380 10.50 -4.19 -0.43
N VAL A 381 11.46 -5.07 -0.20
CA VAL A 381 11.20 -6.52 -0.13
C VAL A 381 11.35 -6.96 1.32
N ILE A 382 10.46 -7.83 1.79
CA ILE A 382 10.41 -8.26 3.18
C ILE A 382 10.87 -9.71 3.29
N ARG A 383 11.90 -9.93 4.10
CA ARG A 383 12.38 -11.24 4.50
C ARG A 383 12.07 -11.44 5.97
N PHE A 384 10.96 -12.11 6.26
CA PHE A 384 10.55 -12.39 7.63
C PHE A 384 11.60 -13.27 8.32
N ALA A 385 12.13 -12.80 9.44
CA ALA A 385 13.17 -13.52 10.18
C ALA A 385 12.60 -14.76 10.88
N GLU A 386 11.34 -14.66 11.31
CA GLU A 386 10.65 -15.65 12.13
C GLU A 386 9.99 -16.74 11.29
N GLU A 387 9.60 -16.41 10.06
CA GLU A 387 8.88 -17.31 9.15
C GLU A 387 9.77 -17.60 7.92
N PRO A 388 10.58 -18.68 7.93
CA PRO A 388 11.60 -18.92 6.91
C PRO A 388 11.03 -19.12 5.50
N GLY A 389 9.74 -19.45 5.39
CA GLY A 389 9.04 -19.63 4.11
C GLY A 389 8.25 -18.41 3.64
N LEU A 390 8.11 -17.36 4.44
CA LEU A 390 7.29 -16.19 4.14
C LEU A 390 8.15 -15.05 3.58
N LEU A 391 7.65 -14.39 2.54
CA LEU A 391 8.20 -13.13 2.03
C LEU A 391 7.09 -12.13 1.74
N GLY A 392 7.48 -10.85 1.70
CA GLY A 392 6.58 -9.76 1.36
C GLY A 392 7.16 -8.81 0.33
N VAL A 393 6.30 -8.07 -0.36
CA VAL A 393 6.66 -7.00 -1.28
C VAL A 393 5.85 -5.76 -0.91
N GLU A 394 6.52 -4.68 -0.53
CA GLU A 394 5.89 -3.38 -0.29
C GLU A 394 5.94 -2.51 -1.54
N TRP A 395 4.87 -1.76 -1.75
CA TRP A 395 4.67 -0.99 -2.97
C TRP A 395 4.72 0.51 -2.71
N ALA A 396 5.30 1.25 -3.64
CA ALA A 396 5.42 2.71 -3.60
C ALA A 396 4.06 3.42 -3.67
N ASP A 397 3.08 2.81 -4.35
CA ASP A 397 1.75 3.38 -4.59
C ASP A 397 0.82 3.38 -3.36
N GLY A 398 1.30 2.89 -2.21
CA GLY A 398 0.52 2.81 -0.97
C GLY A 398 -0.49 1.66 -0.95
N ALA A 399 -0.46 0.75 -1.93
CA ALA A 399 -1.23 -0.49 -1.89
C ALA A 399 -0.84 -1.34 -0.67
N ALA A 400 -1.74 -2.26 -0.29
CA ALA A 400 -1.40 -3.27 0.69
C ALA A 400 -0.19 -4.11 0.20
N PRO A 401 0.73 -4.49 1.09
CA PRO A 401 1.84 -5.37 0.72
C PRO A 401 1.36 -6.72 0.16
N SER A 402 2.07 -7.24 -0.82
CA SER A 402 1.85 -8.60 -1.34
C SER A 402 2.62 -9.61 -0.50
N LEU A 403 1.98 -10.70 -0.07
CA LEU A 403 2.54 -11.70 0.83
C LEU A 403 2.52 -13.09 0.20
N TYR A 404 3.64 -13.80 0.28
CA TYR A 404 3.79 -15.11 -0.37
C TYR A 404 4.47 -16.10 0.56
N MET A 405 3.93 -17.32 0.60
CA MET A 405 4.64 -18.48 1.11
C MET A 405 5.38 -19.15 -0.04
N ALA A 406 6.70 -19.05 -0.02
CA ALA A 406 7.61 -19.66 -0.99
C ALA A 406 8.39 -20.86 -0.42
N GLY A 407 8.17 -21.21 0.85
CA GLY A 407 8.84 -22.34 1.51
C GLY A 407 10.37 -22.24 1.38
N ALA A 408 11.01 -23.34 0.99
CA ALA A 408 12.47 -23.38 0.80
C ALA A 408 12.98 -22.44 -0.32
N ALA A 409 12.12 -22.03 -1.26
CA ALA A 409 12.49 -21.16 -2.38
C ALA A 409 12.53 -19.67 -2.01
N ARG A 410 12.16 -19.29 -0.78
CA ARG A 410 12.04 -17.88 -0.34
C ARG A 410 13.24 -17.03 -0.72
N ASP A 411 14.44 -17.45 -0.34
CA ASP A 411 15.65 -16.64 -0.54
C ASP A 411 16.04 -16.54 -2.03
N GLY A 412 15.70 -17.54 -2.85
CA GLY A 412 15.86 -17.48 -4.31
C GLY A 412 14.88 -16.52 -4.99
N VAL A 413 13.62 -16.52 -4.53
CA VAL A 413 12.59 -15.55 -4.96
C VAL A 413 13.03 -14.13 -4.60
N LEU A 414 13.46 -13.93 -3.33
CA LEU A 414 13.91 -12.64 -2.83
C LEU A 414 15.11 -12.09 -3.60
N ALA A 415 16.13 -12.92 -3.87
CA ALA A 415 17.32 -12.51 -4.60
C ALA A 415 16.98 -12.01 -6.01
N SER A 416 16.14 -12.75 -6.73
CA SER A 416 15.76 -12.43 -8.10
C SER A 416 14.83 -11.20 -8.17
N LEU A 417 13.89 -11.10 -7.24
CA LEU A 417 13.04 -9.92 -7.09
C LEU A 417 13.86 -8.67 -6.79
N LEU A 418 14.82 -8.78 -5.87
CA LEU A 418 15.66 -7.66 -5.46
C LEU A 418 16.50 -7.13 -6.62
N ASP A 419 17.21 -8.03 -7.31
CA ASP A 419 18.05 -7.68 -8.47
C ASP A 419 17.21 -6.98 -9.55
N MET A 420 16.09 -7.59 -9.92
CA MET A 420 15.26 -7.04 -10.98
C MET A 420 14.53 -5.75 -10.58
N ALA A 421 14.10 -5.61 -9.32
CA ALA A 421 13.51 -4.37 -8.82
C ALA A 421 14.53 -3.23 -8.73
N GLN A 422 15.76 -3.50 -8.33
CA GLN A 422 16.84 -2.51 -8.32
C GLN A 422 17.19 -2.04 -9.73
N CYS A 423 17.30 -2.97 -10.67
CA CYS A 423 17.53 -2.67 -12.07
C CYS A 423 16.38 -1.83 -12.66
N ALA A 424 15.12 -2.25 -12.45
CA ALA A 424 13.94 -1.55 -12.99
C ALA A 424 13.69 -0.17 -12.36
N SER A 425 14.03 0.02 -11.08
CA SER A 425 13.82 1.29 -10.38
C SER A 425 15.00 2.26 -10.50
N GLY A 426 16.18 1.78 -10.91
CA GLY A 426 17.41 2.58 -10.96
C GLY A 426 17.89 3.05 -9.58
N ARG A 427 17.44 2.41 -8.50
CA ARG A 427 17.79 2.75 -7.11
C ARG A 427 17.96 1.50 -6.26
N PRO A 428 18.70 1.57 -5.15
CA PRO A 428 18.69 0.49 -4.17
C PRO A 428 17.27 0.28 -3.63
N VAL A 429 16.87 -0.98 -3.59
CA VAL A 429 15.65 -1.45 -2.92
C VAL A 429 16.07 -2.11 -1.62
N PRO A 430 15.50 -1.70 -0.47
CA PRO A 430 15.82 -2.27 0.83
C PRO A 430 15.22 -3.67 1.02
N VAL A 431 15.91 -4.49 1.81
CA VAL A 431 15.39 -5.76 2.36
C VAL A 431 15.10 -5.57 3.84
N LEU A 432 13.84 -5.73 4.23
CA LEU A 432 13.37 -5.47 5.58
C LEU A 432 13.05 -6.76 6.33
N PRO A 433 13.28 -6.82 7.66
CA PRO A 433 12.92 -7.98 8.48
C PRO A 433 11.41 -8.09 8.77
N GLY A 434 10.64 -7.03 8.49
CA GLY A 434 9.21 -6.95 8.70
C GLY A 434 8.62 -5.73 7.99
N PHE A 435 7.30 -5.57 8.08
CA PHE A 435 6.59 -4.47 7.43
C PHE A 435 7.01 -3.10 7.93
N THR A 436 6.85 -2.11 7.05
CA THR A 436 6.85 -0.69 7.37
C THR A 436 5.40 -0.20 7.43
N PRO A 437 4.81 -0.03 8.62
CA PRO A 437 3.48 0.57 8.74
C PRO A 437 3.43 1.96 8.08
N THR A 438 2.25 2.34 7.59
CA THR A 438 2.07 3.63 6.93
C THR A 438 2.59 4.76 7.81
N GLY A 439 3.54 5.55 7.29
CA GLY A 439 4.14 6.68 8.00
C GLY A 439 5.20 6.33 9.04
N ASP A 440 5.58 5.06 9.18
CA ASP A 440 6.75 4.69 9.98
C ASP A 440 8.10 5.22 9.46
N PRO A 441 8.28 5.52 8.16
CA PRO A 441 9.45 6.25 7.67
C PRO A 441 9.65 7.63 8.30
N ILE A 442 8.61 8.22 8.90
CA ILE A 442 8.63 9.57 9.47
C ILE A 442 9.33 9.59 10.84
N VAL A 443 9.61 8.44 11.47
CA VAL A 443 10.16 8.38 12.83
C VAL A 443 11.12 7.19 13.04
N GLY A 444 12.40 7.40 12.75
CA GLY A 444 13.54 6.85 13.49
C GLY A 444 13.97 5.37 13.34
N SER A 445 15.28 5.21 13.05
CA SER A 445 16.16 4.05 13.29
C SER A 445 15.98 2.80 12.42
N ALA A 446 17.09 2.39 11.79
CA ALA A 446 17.26 1.31 10.80
C ALA A 446 16.53 1.49 9.46
N ALA A 447 15.28 1.97 9.47
CA ALA A 447 14.53 2.20 8.24
C ALA A 447 14.80 3.57 7.57
N ALA A 448 15.46 4.52 8.23
CA ALA A 448 15.73 5.84 7.64
C ALA A 448 16.77 5.80 6.49
N SER A 449 17.67 4.81 6.51
CA SER A 449 18.55 4.50 5.37
C SER A 449 17.87 3.62 4.32
N LEU A 450 16.66 3.15 4.59
CA LEU A 450 15.87 2.20 3.79
C LEU A 450 14.52 2.80 3.33
N SER A 451 14.17 4.02 3.74
CA SER A 451 12.95 4.72 3.35
C SER A 451 13.20 5.56 2.11
N CYS A 452 13.38 4.89 0.98
CA CYS A 452 13.13 5.54 -0.31
C CYS A 452 11.61 5.71 -0.45
N HIS A 453 11.10 6.84 0.03
CA HIS A 453 9.72 7.22 -0.15
C HIS A 453 9.29 7.10 -1.62
N GLY A 454 8.30 6.24 -1.86
CA GLY A 454 7.64 6.00 -3.14
C GLY A 454 6.52 7.00 -3.44
N ALA A 455 6.73 8.27 -3.18
CA ALA A 455 6.14 9.35 -3.96
C ALA A 455 7.31 10.29 -4.26
N ILE A 456 7.20 11.17 -5.26
CA ILE A 456 8.06 12.35 -5.27
C ILE A 456 7.72 13.12 -3.99
N VAL A 457 8.38 12.76 -2.89
CA VAL A 457 8.49 13.58 -1.71
C VAL A 457 9.31 14.74 -2.24
N THR A 458 8.63 15.86 -2.47
CA THR A 458 9.29 17.16 -2.41
C THR A 458 10.21 17.10 -1.21
N ARG A 459 11.53 17.03 -1.44
CA ARG A 459 12.54 16.90 -0.39
C ARG A 459 12.28 18.00 0.62
N ASP A 460 11.64 17.68 1.73
CA ASP A 460 11.38 18.63 2.78
C ASP A 460 12.62 18.64 3.67
N ALA A 461 13.51 19.61 3.41
CA ALA A 461 14.79 19.77 4.10
C ALA A 461 14.63 19.82 5.63
N GLU A 462 13.46 20.25 6.12
CA GLU A 462 13.17 20.30 7.55
C GLU A 462 12.87 18.90 8.12
N THR A 463 12.13 18.04 7.41
CA THR A 463 11.95 16.62 7.79
C THR A 463 13.28 15.89 7.83
N GLU A 464 14.11 16.09 6.81
CA GLU A 464 15.42 15.47 6.68
C GLU A 464 16.34 15.90 7.83
N ARG A 465 16.37 17.20 8.13
CA ARG A 465 17.11 17.76 9.27
C ARG A 465 16.68 17.12 10.59
N TRP A 466 15.38 16.96 10.85
CA TRP A 466 14.90 16.34 12.09
C TRP A 466 15.30 14.88 12.20
N CYS A 467 15.21 14.12 11.11
CA CYS A 467 15.68 12.75 11.07
C CYS A 467 17.18 12.66 11.42
N ILE A 468 17.99 13.57 10.88
CA ILE A 468 19.43 13.65 11.16
C ILE A 468 19.72 14.06 12.61
N GLU A 469 19.05 15.09 13.14
CA GLU A 469 19.21 15.53 14.54
C GLU A 469 18.85 14.41 15.53
N GLN A 470 17.82 13.62 15.22
CA GLN A 470 17.44 12.43 16.01
C GLN A 470 18.49 11.31 15.92
N LEU A 471 19.10 11.09 14.75
CA LEU A 471 20.20 10.13 14.58
C LEU A 471 21.42 10.55 15.41
N VAL A 472 21.79 11.84 15.36
CA VAL A 472 22.91 12.40 16.12
C VAL A 472 22.65 12.30 17.63
N ALA A 473 21.44 12.61 18.09
CA ALA A 473 21.08 12.49 19.50
C ALA A 473 21.18 11.04 19.99
N ARG A 474 20.76 10.06 19.19
CA ARG A 474 20.88 8.63 19.52
C ARG A 474 22.31 8.13 19.47
N ALA A 475 23.11 8.56 18.49
CA ALA A 475 24.53 8.23 18.43
C ALA A 475 25.26 8.73 19.68
N ARG A 476 24.96 9.96 20.12
CA ARG A 476 25.49 10.54 21.37
C ARG A 476 25.02 9.78 22.61
N ALA A 477 23.77 9.34 22.63
CA ALA A 477 23.20 8.60 23.76
C ALA A 477 23.71 7.14 23.85
N ALA A 478 23.90 6.47 22.72
CA ALA A 478 24.43 5.11 22.65
C ALA A 478 25.94 5.05 22.91
N TRP A 479 26.68 6.11 22.55
CA TRP A 479 28.14 6.17 22.69
C TRP A 479 28.60 7.50 23.31
N PRO A 480 28.27 7.77 24.60
CA PRO A 480 28.55 9.07 25.23
C PRO A 480 30.05 9.41 25.28
N HIS A 481 30.91 8.39 25.38
CA HIS A 481 32.38 8.53 25.38
C HIS A 481 32.98 8.88 24.00
N LEU A 482 32.26 8.63 22.89
CA LEU A 482 32.66 9.07 21.55
C LEU A 482 32.26 10.54 21.30
N SER A 483 31.30 11.08 22.05
CA SER A 483 30.77 12.43 21.86
C SER A 483 31.66 13.57 22.36
N ASN A 484 32.66 13.26 23.20
CA ASN A 484 33.65 14.23 23.69
C ASN A 484 34.83 14.45 22.74
N SER A 485 34.92 13.67 21.65
CA SER A 485 35.89 13.95 20.60
C SER A 485 35.23 14.92 19.61
N GLY A 486 35.74 16.16 19.54
CA GLY A 486 35.25 17.21 18.63
C GLY A 486 35.48 16.92 17.14
N ARG A 487 35.66 15.66 16.76
CA ARG A 487 35.86 15.16 15.41
C ARG A 487 35.12 13.84 15.32
N MET A 488 33.93 13.83 14.74
CA MET A 488 33.37 12.74 13.93
C MET A 488 31.96 13.16 13.50
N PHE A 489 31.67 12.97 12.21
CA PHE A 489 30.45 13.32 11.45
C PHE A 489 30.45 14.56 10.56
N TYR A 490 31.60 15.19 10.29
CA TYR A 490 31.80 15.94 9.04
C TYR A 490 33.24 15.69 8.54
N SER A 491 33.41 15.54 7.23
CA SER A 491 34.64 15.14 6.51
C SER A 491 34.89 13.64 6.37
N ALA A 492 33.92 12.91 5.84
CA ALA A 492 34.28 12.01 4.74
C ALA A 492 33.83 12.72 3.47
N ASP A 493 34.76 13.41 2.81
CA ASP A 493 34.55 13.85 1.44
C ASP A 493 34.43 12.59 0.59
N ILE A 494 33.19 12.15 0.37
CA ILE A 494 32.89 11.22 -0.70
C ILE A 494 32.92 12.06 -1.96
N GLU A 495 34.06 12.09 -2.64
CA GLU A 495 34.13 12.55 -4.02
C GLU A 495 33.23 11.65 -4.86
N PHE A 496 32.06 12.17 -5.23
CA PHE A 496 31.31 11.61 -6.35
C PHE A 496 32.06 11.99 -7.62
N SER A 497 32.94 11.10 -8.10
CA SER A 497 33.51 11.21 -9.44
C SER A 497 32.36 11.36 -10.44
N SER A 498 32.26 12.54 -11.05
CA SER A 498 31.24 12.91 -12.04
C SER A 498 31.53 12.27 -13.40
N ILE A 499 31.78 10.97 -13.44
CA ILE A 499 32.00 10.23 -14.68
C ILE A 499 30.76 9.36 -14.91
N SER A 500 29.92 9.86 -15.82
CA SER A 500 28.85 9.11 -16.46
C SER A 500 29.38 7.76 -16.97
N PRO A 501 28.78 6.60 -16.62
CA PRO A 501 29.15 5.36 -17.29
C PRO A 501 28.57 5.42 -18.71
N ALA A 502 29.45 5.66 -19.68
CA ALA A 502 29.16 5.36 -21.07
C ALA A 502 28.80 3.86 -21.20
N PRO A 503 27.88 3.49 -22.11
CA PRO A 503 27.38 2.13 -22.22
C PRO A 503 28.52 1.19 -22.65
N SER A 504 28.82 0.19 -21.82
CA SER A 504 29.76 -0.87 -22.14
C SER A 504 29.24 -1.68 -23.33
N THR A 505 29.82 -1.39 -24.49
CA THR A 505 29.66 -2.12 -25.74
C THR A 505 30.42 -3.44 -25.61
N LEU A 506 29.71 -4.51 -25.25
CA LEU A 506 30.20 -5.87 -25.39
C LEU A 506 29.76 -6.39 -26.77
N ALA A 507 30.38 -5.84 -27.80
CA ALA A 507 30.30 -6.32 -29.18
C ALA A 507 31.69 -6.23 -29.81
N ALA A 508 32.05 -7.29 -30.53
CA ALA A 508 33.29 -7.48 -31.31
C ALA A 508 34.53 -7.94 -30.52
N ALA A 509 34.57 -9.24 -30.22
CA ALA A 509 35.82 -9.98 -30.27
C ALA A 509 36.16 -10.25 -31.76
N THR A 510 37.06 -9.46 -32.32
CA THR A 510 37.82 -9.81 -33.54
C THR A 510 39.29 -9.43 -33.36
N LEU A 511 40.14 -10.36 -33.76
CA LEU A 511 41.59 -10.45 -33.55
C LEU A 511 42.40 -9.22 -34.01
N PRO A 512 43.58 -8.95 -33.41
CA PRO A 512 44.41 -7.81 -33.76
C PRO A 512 45.25 -8.10 -35.02
N THR A 513 45.14 -7.24 -36.03
CA THR A 513 46.17 -7.07 -37.06
C THR A 513 46.92 -5.77 -36.76
N SER A 514 48.16 -5.92 -36.29
CA SER A 514 49.09 -4.80 -36.10
C SER A 514 49.62 -4.34 -37.47
N PRO A 515 49.83 -3.02 -37.66
CA PRO A 515 51.17 -2.66 -38.10
C PRO A 515 51.69 -1.34 -37.50
N ARG A 516 53.02 -1.23 -37.58
CA ARG A 516 53.93 -0.08 -37.33
C ARG A 516 54.71 -0.26 -36.03
N GLN A 517 56.02 -0.04 -35.98
CA GLN A 517 57.01 0.40 -36.95
C GLN A 517 58.35 0.22 -36.22
N HIS A 518 59.34 -0.43 -36.84
CA HIS A 518 60.74 -0.19 -36.50
C HIS A 518 61.48 0.19 -37.78
N GLN A 519 61.99 1.42 -37.80
CA GLN A 519 63.06 1.83 -38.70
C GLN A 519 64.30 0.97 -38.40
N GLN A 520 64.97 0.46 -39.43
CA GLN A 520 66.26 1.00 -39.88
C GLN A 520 66.89 0.14 -40.98
N LEU A 521 67.40 0.87 -41.97
CA LEU A 521 68.56 0.64 -42.83
C LEU A 521 68.68 -0.59 -43.73
N ALA A 522 69.05 -0.26 -44.96
CA ALA A 522 69.35 -1.13 -46.07
C ALA A 522 70.82 -1.59 -46.09
N LYS A 523 71.01 -2.70 -46.82
CA LYS A 523 72.15 -3.13 -47.64
C LYS A 523 73.17 -4.14 -47.10
N ALA A 524 73.53 -5.00 -48.09
CA ALA A 524 74.68 -5.89 -48.24
C ALA A 524 74.63 -7.19 -47.42
N ASP A 525 74.98 -8.37 -47.92
CA ASP A 525 75.33 -8.89 -49.26
C ASP A 525 75.34 -10.43 -49.12
N ALA A 526 75.25 -11.12 -50.27
CA ALA A 526 75.37 -12.57 -50.50
C ALA A 526 74.13 -13.44 -50.29
#